data_AF-A0A317KKM9-F1
#
_entry.id   AF-A0A317KKM9-F1
#
_cell.length_a   1.000
_cell.length_b   1.000
_cell.length_c   1.000
_cell.angle_alpha   90.00
_cell.angle_beta   90.00
_cell.angle_gamma   90.00
#
_symmetry.space_group_name_H-M   'P 1'
#
loop_
_entity.id
_entity.type
_entity.pdbx_description
1 polymer ?
#
loop_
_entity_poly.entity_id
_entity_poly.type
_entity_poly.pdbx_seq_one_letter_code
_entity_poly.pdbx_strand_id
1 'polypeptide(L)'
;MPTVTSTITRLWLADNLPIRGGLYRADGSTRAVRLDTSMPGGLALLQPFDLEAWLLANPEWQTCIITTIELPLPDGSGYLCCGEGSYGSEGFFARLDQNKTLVWVVYLEDSNPFVDAAIHGPHSTIRSSSGLSISVDLTSPDFRPD
;
A
#
# COMPACT_ATOMS: atom_id res chain seq x y z
N MET A 1 12.48 20.50 -14.58
CA MET A 1 11.60 20.86 -13.45
C MET A 1 11.94 19.89 -12.33
N PRO A 2 12.29 20.32 -11.11
CA PRO A 2 12.37 19.38 -10.00
C PRO A 2 10.97 18.81 -9.79
N THR A 3 10.82 17.50 -9.91
CA THR A 3 9.55 16.80 -9.64
C THR A 3 9.23 17.03 -8.17
N VAL A 4 8.08 17.65 -7.88
CA VAL A 4 7.62 17.80 -6.50
C VAL A 4 7.32 16.40 -5.99
N THR A 5 8.13 15.90 -5.07
CA THR A 5 7.90 14.61 -4.42
C THR A 5 6.63 14.70 -3.58
N SER A 6 5.65 13.82 -3.85
CA SER A 6 4.39 13.80 -3.11
C SER A 6 4.59 13.48 -1.63
N THR A 7 3.62 13.86 -0.80
CA THR A 7 3.67 13.62 0.65
C THR A 7 3.80 12.13 0.99
N ILE A 8 3.10 11.24 0.28
CA ILE A 8 3.25 9.80 0.52
C ILE A 8 4.65 9.29 0.14
N THR A 9 5.22 9.74 -0.97
CA THR A 9 6.58 9.33 -1.35
C THR A 9 7.61 9.80 -0.32
N ARG A 10 7.43 10.98 0.28
CA ARG A 10 8.29 11.45 1.38
C ARG A 10 8.18 10.56 2.63
N LEU A 11 6.96 10.16 2.99
CA LEU A 11 6.73 9.26 4.13
C LEU A 11 7.34 7.88 3.89
N TRP A 12 7.13 7.32 2.69
CA TRP A 12 7.69 6.04 2.31
C TRP A 12 9.22 6.00 2.38
N LEU A 13 9.90 7.05 1.89
CA LEU A 13 11.35 7.17 1.97
C LEU A 13 11.88 7.28 3.41
N ALA A 14 11.02 7.62 4.36
CA ALA A 14 11.32 7.68 5.79
C ALA A 14 10.81 6.44 6.55
N ASP A 15 10.49 5.34 5.85
CA ASP A 15 9.92 4.11 6.40
C ASP A 15 8.67 4.39 7.24
N ASN A 16 7.78 5.25 6.73
CA ASN A 16 6.60 5.70 7.45
C ASN A 16 5.35 5.69 6.56
N LEU A 17 4.18 5.45 7.16
CA LEU A 17 2.88 5.54 6.50
C LEU A 17 1.85 6.24 7.39
N PRO A 18 0.82 6.89 6.79
CA PRO A 18 -0.31 7.42 7.55
C PRO A 18 -1.12 6.28 8.17
N ILE A 19 -1.54 6.44 9.43
CA ILE A 19 -2.45 5.51 10.13
C ILE A 19 -3.88 5.79 9.66
N ARG A 20 -4.16 5.42 8.41
CA ARG A 20 -5.47 5.53 7.79
C ARG A 20 -5.61 4.52 6.66
N GLY A 21 -6.65 3.71 6.71
CA GLY A 21 -7.01 2.77 5.65
C GLY A 21 -7.09 3.47 4.29
N GLY A 22 -6.16 3.15 3.40
CA GLY A 22 -6.00 3.90 2.16
C GLY A 22 -5.10 3.26 1.12
N LEU A 23 -5.38 3.60 -0.13
CA LEU A 23 -4.54 3.42 -1.29
C LEU A 23 -3.93 4.76 -1.61
N TYR A 24 -2.60 4.83 -1.59
CA TYR A 24 -1.82 6.03 -1.80
C TYR A 24 -0.90 5.81 -2.99
N ARG A 25 -0.93 6.72 -3.97
CA ARG A 25 -0.10 6.64 -5.17
C ARG A 25 1.00 7.68 -5.13
N ALA A 26 2.11 7.38 -5.80
CA ALA A 26 3.29 8.25 -5.82
C ALA A 26 3.02 9.64 -6.42
N ASP A 27 2.00 9.77 -7.27
CA ASP A 27 1.52 11.05 -7.82
C ASP A 27 0.81 11.94 -6.77
N GLY A 28 0.53 11.40 -5.58
CA GLY A 28 -0.17 12.06 -4.48
C GLY A 28 -1.67 11.80 -4.44
N SER A 29 -2.24 11.09 -5.44
CA SER A 29 -3.63 10.69 -5.42
C SER A 29 -3.89 9.63 -4.35
N THR A 30 -5.08 9.69 -3.74
CA THR A 30 -5.47 8.73 -2.71
C THR A 30 -6.89 8.23 -2.91
N ARG A 31 -7.18 7.07 -2.30
CA ARG A 31 -8.54 6.58 -2.06
C ARG A 31 -8.60 5.98 -0.66
N ALA A 32 -9.67 6.22 0.07
CA ALA A 32 -9.91 5.48 1.31
C ALA A 32 -10.13 3.99 0.99
N VAL A 33 -9.64 3.10 1.86
CA VAL A 33 -9.75 1.65 1.68
C VAL A 33 -10.26 1.03 2.97
N ARG A 34 -11.17 0.07 2.83
CA ARG A 34 -11.68 -0.75 3.93
C ARG A 34 -11.62 -2.22 3.54
N LEU A 35 -11.37 -3.08 4.53
CA LEU A 35 -11.54 -4.52 4.39
C LEU A 35 -13.00 -4.87 4.11
N ASP A 36 -13.23 -5.64 3.05
CA ASP A 36 -14.56 -6.12 2.70
C ASP A 36 -14.47 -7.47 2.01
N THR A 37 -14.67 -8.55 2.76
CA THR A 37 -14.59 -9.92 2.26
C THR A 37 -15.72 -10.29 1.30
N SER A 38 -16.75 -9.44 1.18
CA SER A 38 -17.80 -9.61 0.17
C SER A 38 -17.39 -9.07 -1.21
N MET A 39 -16.36 -8.23 -1.26
CA MET A 39 -15.84 -7.67 -2.51
C MET A 39 -14.81 -8.62 -3.15
N PRO A 40 -14.76 -8.68 -4.49
CA PRO A 40 -13.65 -9.35 -5.18
C PRO A 40 -12.30 -8.80 -4.70
N GLY A 41 -11.40 -9.69 -4.27
CA GLY A 41 -10.08 -9.30 -3.76
C GLY A 41 -10.05 -8.86 -2.29
N GLY A 42 -11.19 -8.80 -1.60
CA GLY A 42 -11.25 -8.55 -0.15
C GLY A 42 -11.17 -7.08 0.27
N LEU A 43 -11.22 -6.14 -0.68
CA LEU A 43 -11.13 -4.70 -0.43
C LEU A 43 -12.28 -3.93 -1.05
N ALA A 44 -12.77 -2.92 -0.32
CA ALA A 44 -13.62 -1.87 -0.85
C ALA A 44 -12.79 -0.58 -1.03
N LEU A 45 -12.64 -0.13 -2.28
CA LEU A 45 -12.05 1.17 -2.59
C LEU A 45 -13.14 2.25 -2.54
N LEU A 46 -12.94 3.25 -1.69
CA LEU A 46 -13.91 4.29 -1.39
C LEU A 46 -13.53 5.60 -2.10
N GLN A 47 -14.09 6.72 -1.63
CA GLN A 47 -13.86 8.05 -2.19
C GLN A 47 -12.40 8.52 -1.95
N PRO A 48 -11.87 9.36 -2.86
CA PRO A 48 -10.61 10.07 -2.63
C PRO A 48 -10.65 10.95 -1.38
N PHE A 49 -9.48 11.24 -0.82
CA PHE A 49 -9.34 12.22 0.26
C PHE A 49 -8.03 13.02 0.14
N ASP A 50 -7.96 14.15 0.81
CA ASP A 50 -6.75 14.97 0.87
C ASP A 50 -5.85 14.47 2.01
N LEU A 51 -4.70 13.86 1.65
CA LEU A 51 -3.73 13.35 2.61
C LEU A 51 -3.06 14.49 3.39
N GLU A 52 -2.76 15.62 2.76
CA GLU A 52 -2.06 16.72 3.40
C GLU A 52 -2.95 17.41 4.43
N ALA A 53 -4.21 17.69 4.06
CA ALA A 53 -5.18 18.23 4.99
C ALA A 53 -5.44 17.26 6.16
N TRP A 54 -5.46 15.94 5.89
CA TRP A 54 -5.66 14.95 6.93
C TRP A 54 -4.47 14.87 7.91
N LEU A 55 -3.23 14.86 7.41
CA LEU A 55 -2.03 14.87 8.26
C LEU A 55 -1.87 16.19 9.00
N LEU A 56 -2.27 17.32 8.42
CA LEU A 56 -2.28 18.60 9.12
C LEU A 56 -3.22 18.58 10.33
N ALA A 57 -4.37 17.93 10.19
CA ALA A 57 -5.32 17.74 11.28
C ALA A 57 -4.89 16.65 12.29
N ASN A 58 -4.04 15.70 11.87
CA ASN A 58 -3.64 14.53 12.65
C ASN A 58 -2.11 14.29 12.53
N PRO A 59 -1.25 15.22 13.00
CA PRO A 59 0.18 15.20 12.70
C PRO A 59 0.90 13.97 13.27
N GLU A 60 0.41 13.42 14.37
CA GLU A 60 0.95 12.23 15.04
C GLU A 60 0.44 10.89 14.47
N TRP A 61 -0.50 10.90 13.52
CA TRP A 61 -1.14 9.68 13.01
C TRP A 61 -0.32 9.04 11.88
N GLN A 62 0.87 8.62 12.25
CA GLN A 62 1.90 8.05 11.39
C GLN A 62 2.54 6.86 12.10
N THR A 63 2.91 5.83 11.35
CA THR A 63 3.49 4.59 11.88
C THR A 63 4.74 4.23 11.11
N CYS A 64 5.80 3.88 11.84
CA CYS A 64 6.99 3.31 11.22
C CYS A 64 6.63 1.93 10.65
N ILE A 65 7.09 1.65 9.44
CA ILE A 65 6.84 0.41 8.73
C ILE A 65 8.11 -0.41 8.58
N ILE A 66 7.93 -1.73 8.52
CA ILE A 66 9.01 -2.68 8.23
C ILE A 66 8.55 -3.54 7.05
N THR A 67 9.32 -3.48 5.95
CA THR A 67 9.12 -4.40 4.83
C THR A 67 9.69 -5.77 5.20
N THR A 68 8.84 -6.80 5.18
CA THR A 68 9.23 -8.18 5.53
C THR A 68 9.35 -9.06 4.30
N ILE A 69 8.61 -8.75 3.24
CA ILE A 69 8.62 -9.47 1.97
C ILE A 69 8.78 -8.50 0.82
N GLU A 70 9.64 -8.86 -0.13
CA GLU A 70 9.79 -8.20 -1.41
C GLU A 70 9.94 -9.27 -2.50
N LEU A 71 9.12 -9.17 -3.55
CA LEU A 71 9.08 -10.09 -4.67
C LEU A 71 9.26 -9.31 -5.98
N PRO A 72 10.21 -9.68 -6.84
CA PRO A 72 10.28 -9.10 -8.19
C PRO A 72 9.06 -9.53 -9.00
N LEU A 73 8.52 -8.62 -9.83
CA LEU A 73 7.52 -9.06 -10.81
C LEU A 73 8.17 -9.87 -11.93
N PRO A 74 7.46 -10.88 -12.46
CA PRO A 74 7.95 -11.71 -13.57
C PRO A 74 8.29 -10.94 -14.84
N ASP A 75 7.65 -9.81 -15.09
CA ASP A 75 7.87 -8.96 -16.28
C ASP A 75 9.06 -7.99 -16.12
N GLY A 76 9.70 -7.98 -14.96
CA GLY A 76 10.81 -7.09 -14.64
C GLY A 76 10.41 -5.63 -14.45
N SER A 77 9.12 -5.29 -14.37
CA SER A 77 8.67 -3.89 -14.25
C SER A 77 8.84 -3.28 -12.86
N GLY A 78 9.29 -4.07 -11.87
CA GLY A 78 9.54 -3.62 -10.50
C GLY A 78 9.25 -4.71 -9.46
N TYR A 79 8.78 -4.33 -8.27
CA TYR A 79 8.60 -5.24 -7.13
C TYR A 79 7.21 -5.11 -6.48
N LEU A 80 6.73 -6.20 -5.90
CA LEU A 80 5.64 -6.21 -4.93
C LEU A 80 6.28 -6.40 -3.55
N CYS A 81 5.92 -5.59 -2.56
CA CYS A 81 6.37 -5.81 -1.18
C CYS A 81 5.20 -5.74 -0.21
N CYS A 82 5.39 -6.29 0.98
CA CYS A 82 4.46 -6.17 2.08
C CYS A 82 5.17 -6.23 3.43
N GLY A 83 4.44 -5.87 4.48
CA GLY A 83 4.97 -5.89 5.83
C GLY A 83 3.98 -5.39 6.87
N GLU A 84 4.54 -4.81 7.92
CA GLU A 84 3.84 -4.39 9.13
C GLU A 84 4.10 -2.94 9.48
N GLY A 85 3.18 -2.37 10.25
CA GLY A 85 3.45 -1.15 11.02
C GLY A 85 3.68 -1.46 12.49
N SER A 86 4.01 -0.43 13.26
CA SER A 86 4.57 -0.54 14.61
C SER A 86 3.61 -1.03 15.70
N TYR A 87 2.28 -1.01 15.46
CA TYR A 87 1.27 -1.36 16.45
C TYR A 87 0.77 -2.82 16.36
N GLY A 88 1.18 -3.59 15.34
CA GLY A 88 0.90 -5.03 15.23
C GLY A 88 -0.55 -5.42 14.88
N SER A 89 -1.49 -4.48 14.86
CA SER A 89 -2.83 -4.67 14.26
C SER A 89 -2.87 -4.35 12.76
N GLU A 90 -1.80 -3.75 12.26
CA GLU A 90 -1.72 -3.08 10.97
C GLU A 90 -0.78 -3.80 10.00
N GLY A 91 -1.03 -3.58 8.72
CA GLY A 91 -0.21 -4.12 7.64
C GLY A 91 -0.30 -3.26 6.39
N PHE A 92 0.73 -3.37 5.55
CA PHE A 92 0.74 -2.74 4.25
C PHE A 92 1.20 -3.70 3.15
N PHE A 93 0.85 -3.38 1.92
CA PHE A 93 1.48 -3.94 0.73
C PHE A 93 1.59 -2.86 -0.35
N ALA A 94 2.63 -2.93 -1.17
CA ALA A 94 2.99 -1.88 -2.09
C ALA A 94 3.58 -2.41 -3.39
N ARG A 95 3.47 -1.58 -4.43
CA ARG A 95 4.16 -1.73 -5.71
C ARG A 95 5.32 -0.75 -5.76
N LEU A 96 6.48 -1.25 -6.14
CA LEU A 96 7.67 -0.46 -6.44
C LEU A 96 8.04 -0.59 -7.91
N ASP A 97 8.70 0.42 -8.45
CA ASP A 97 9.30 0.39 -9.79
C ASP A 97 10.62 -0.40 -9.81
N GLN A 98 11.30 -0.43 -10.97
CA GLN A 98 12.59 -1.09 -11.15
C GLN A 98 13.71 -0.52 -10.26
N ASN A 99 13.60 0.75 -9.87
CA ASN A 99 14.55 1.45 -9.01
C ASN A 99 14.16 1.36 -7.53
N LYS A 100 13.18 0.52 -7.17
CA LYS A 100 12.59 0.40 -5.83
C LYS A 100 11.95 1.70 -5.32
N THR A 101 11.52 2.55 -6.23
CA THR A 101 10.73 3.75 -5.90
C THR A 101 9.27 3.37 -5.77
N LEU A 102 8.57 3.97 -4.80
CA LEU A 102 7.14 3.75 -4.61
C LEU A 102 6.35 4.08 -5.89
N VAL A 103 5.46 3.17 -6.28
CA VAL A 103 4.40 3.41 -7.28
C VAL A 103 3.07 3.64 -6.56
N TRP A 104 2.70 2.71 -5.69
CA TRP A 104 1.55 2.84 -4.78
C TRP A 104 1.71 1.94 -3.56
N VAL A 105 0.99 2.27 -2.50
CA VAL A 105 0.90 1.49 -1.26
C VAL A 105 -0.54 1.44 -0.76
N VAL A 106 -0.96 0.27 -0.30
CA VAL A 106 -2.17 0.10 0.49
C VAL A 106 -1.77 -0.12 1.94
N TYR A 107 -2.38 0.66 2.83
CA TYR A 107 -2.25 0.53 4.27
C TYR A 107 -3.61 0.19 4.89
N LEU A 108 -3.60 -0.69 5.89
CA LEU A 108 -4.78 -1.16 6.60
C LEU A 108 -4.52 -1.19 8.11
N GLU A 109 -5.40 -0.52 8.86
CA GLU A 109 -5.30 -0.38 10.33
C GLU A 109 -5.59 -1.70 11.08
N ASP A 110 -6.45 -2.53 10.49
CA ASP A 110 -7.03 -3.75 11.09
C ASP A 110 -6.82 -5.00 10.22
N SER A 111 -5.61 -5.22 9.70
CA SER A 111 -5.29 -6.42 8.88
C SER A 111 -4.44 -7.45 9.60
N ASN A 112 -3.76 -7.06 10.67
CA ASN A 112 -2.51 -7.65 11.16
C ASN A 112 -1.37 -7.56 10.11
N PRO A 113 -0.10 -7.81 10.50
CA PRO A 113 1.03 -7.87 9.60
C PRO A 113 0.79 -8.74 8.36
N PHE A 114 1.20 -8.28 7.19
CA PHE A 114 1.27 -9.12 6.00
C PHE A 114 2.59 -9.91 5.98
N VAL A 115 2.45 -11.24 5.90
CA VAL A 115 3.55 -12.20 6.15
C VAL A 115 3.72 -13.24 5.05
N ASP A 116 2.93 -13.16 3.99
CA ASP A 116 3.10 -13.97 2.78
C ASP A 116 2.59 -13.19 1.55
N ALA A 117 3.24 -13.39 0.41
CA ALA A 117 2.81 -12.83 -0.86
C ALA A 117 3.14 -13.79 -2.01
N ALA A 118 2.29 -13.80 -3.03
CA ALA A 118 2.49 -14.57 -4.25
C ALA A 118 2.00 -13.79 -5.47
N ILE A 119 2.67 -13.99 -6.61
CA ILE A 119 2.33 -13.35 -7.88
C ILE A 119 1.93 -14.45 -8.88
N HIS A 120 0.77 -14.28 -9.51
CA HIS A 120 0.15 -15.20 -10.46
C HIS A 120 -0.33 -14.43 -11.70
N GLY A 121 0.56 -14.29 -12.69
CA GLY A 121 0.28 -13.46 -13.87
C GLY A 121 0.07 -11.99 -13.46
N PRO A 122 -1.06 -11.35 -13.82
CA PRO A 122 -1.34 -9.97 -13.42
C PRO A 122 -1.87 -9.86 -11.99
N HIS A 123 -2.18 -10.97 -11.31
CA HIS A 123 -2.73 -10.94 -9.97
C HIS A 123 -1.68 -11.21 -8.91
N SER A 124 -1.81 -10.57 -7.76
CA SER A 124 -1.07 -10.90 -6.56
C SER A 124 -2.01 -11.26 -5.41
N THR A 125 -1.60 -12.22 -4.59
CA THR A 125 -2.27 -12.54 -3.33
C THR A 125 -1.33 -12.19 -2.19
N ILE A 126 -1.83 -11.47 -1.19
CA ILE A 126 -1.09 -11.05 0.00
C ILE A 126 -1.87 -11.55 1.22
N ARG A 127 -1.19 -12.26 2.13
CA ARG A 127 -1.82 -12.88 3.30
C ARG A 127 -1.27 -12.32 4.61
N SER A 128 -2.16 -12.00 5.53
CA SER A 128 -1.81 -11.55 6.87
C SER A 128 -1.60 -12.68 7.85
N SER A 129 -0.98 -12.38 8.98
CA SER A 129 -0.76 -13.34 10.07
C SER A 129 -2.06 -13.80 10.75
N SER A 130 -3.15 -13.05 10.60
CA SER A 130 -4.49 -13.45 11.07
C SER A 130 -5.27 -14.31 10.06
N GLY A 131 -4.69 -14.59 8.89
CA GLY A 131 -5.29 -15.42 7.84
C GLY A 131 -6.15 -14.63 6.84
N LEU A 132 -6.22 -13.29 6.95
CA LEU A 132 -6.81 -12.46 5.91
C LEU A 132 -6.02 -12.63 4.61
N SER A 133 -6.73 -12.76 3.48
CA SER A 133 -6.12 -12.86 2.15
C SER A 133 -6.71 -11.79 1.25
N ILE A 134 -5.84 -10.94 0.71
CA ILE A 134 -6.17 -9.88 -0.24
C ILE A 134 -5.66 -10.27 -1.62
N SER A 135 -6.47 -10.07 -2.64
CA SER A 135 -6.05 -10.27 -4.04
C SER A 135 -6.18 -8.97 -4.82
N VAL A 136 -5.14 -8.65 -5.58
CA VAL A 136 -5.03 -7.41 -6.36
C VAL A 136 -4.67 -7.74 -7.79
N ASP A 137 -5.40 -7.16 -8.74
CA ASP A 137 -5.01 -7.13 -10.16
C ASP A 137 -4.08 -5.93 -10.37
N LEU A 138 -2.80 -6.19 -10.62
CA LEU A 138 -1.74 -5.21 -10.82
C LEU A 138 -1.89 -4.43 -12.15
N THR A 139 -2.84 -4.82 -13.00
CA THR A 139 -3.17 -4.11 -14.26
C THR A 139 -4.41 -3.23 -14.14
N SER A 140 -5.16 -3.36 -13.03
CA SER A 140 -6.31 -2.51 -12.73
C SER A 140 -5.91 -1.03 -12.75
N PRO A 141 -6.77 -0.12 -13.23
CA PRO A 141 -6.51 1.32 -13.17
C PRO A 141 -6.15 1.82 -11.77
N ASP A 142 -6.62 1.14 -10.72
CA ASP A 142 -6.28 1.53 -9.37
C ASP A 142 -4.86 1.13 -8.95
N PHE A 143 -4.29 0.07 -9.53
CA PHE A 143 -3.05 -0.58 -9.10
C PHE A 143 -2.00 -0.73 -10.19
N ARG A 144 -2.23 -0.14 -11.37
CA ARG A 144 -1.20 -0.04 -12.40
C ARG A 144 -0.27 1.15 -12.12
N PRO A 145 0.99 1.10 -12.58
CA PRO A 145 1.78 2.31 -12.73
C PRO A 145 1.09 3.27 -13.73
N ASP A 146 1.19 4.57 -13.46
CA ASP A 146 0.71 5.61 -14.39
C ASP A 146 1.54 5.67 -15.69
#